data_AF-A0A1H9JII9-F1
#
_entry.id   AF-A0A1H9JII9-F1
#
_cell.length_a   1.000
_cell.length_b   1.000
_cell.length_c   1.000
_cell.angle_alpha   90.00
_cell.angle_beta   90.00
_cell.angle_gamma   90.00
#
_symmetry.space_group_name_H-M   'P 1'
#
loop_
_entity.id
_entity.type
_entity.pdbx_description
1 polymer ?
#
loop_
_entity_poly.entity_id
_entity_poly.type
_entity_poly.pdbx_seq_one_letter_code
_entity_poly.pdbx_strand_id
1 'polypeptide(L)'
;MVHTAEFSIQLDYEHINFRKDHYGKEPINQILHRHMIKGISSVEYSNNFNASCKMVIDIPLILNNGNVEESDYEQVEHYIKGALSIVYGDEQLFEQHNLSRVDYRYDIEVSDENIRKVYYELFRKLKKKKAHLEKKIYFTSQYHQCKSIHTIFYDKEQERRDKNEHVEMWERGMMRFEVCVKKDHLKYKKYKKGELRFLKDYLKKEKYANYMNKYILNICPTGDFYSYPKLETMIAAMDISIREKSEMKKFAKYVSKGNLDTPTKHYSDSTYRKYLKLFNEHGINPITIPPKYKLDYLESLVKQAAL
;
A
#
# COMPACT_ATOMS: atom_id res chain seq x y z
N MET A 1 6.39 -0.67 7.83
CA MET A 1 5.85 -1.96 7.34
C MET A 1 4.32 -1.99 7.31
N VAL A 2 3.65 -2.15 8.45
CA VAL A 2 2.17 -2.13 8.52
C VAL A 2 1.72 -0.72 8.88
N HIS A 3 0.78 -0.16 8.13
CA HIS A 3 0.17 1.13 8.41
C HIS A 3 -1.12 0.97 9.22
N THR A 4 -2.00 0.08 8.76
CA THR A 4 -3.34 -0.07 9.35
C THR A 4 -3.70 -1.54 9.44
N ALA A 5 -4.33 -1.92 10.55
CA ALA A 5 -4.94 -3.24 10.70
C ALA A 5 -6.42 -3.07 11.10
N GLU A 6 -7.29 -3.92 10.56
CA GLU A 6 -8.66 -4.02 11.04
C GLU A 6 -8.89 -5.44 11.56
N PHE A 7 -9.37 -5.61 12.78
CA PHE A 7 -9.73 -6.92 13.31
C PHE A 7 -11.15 -6.95 13.84
N SER A 8 -11.67 -8.18 13.96
CA SER A 8 -12.94 -8.47 14.60
C SER A 8 -12.72 -9.43 15.76
N ILE A 9 -13.37 -9.13 16.87
CA ILE A 9 -13.35 -9.89 18.12
C ILE A 9 -14.80 -10.27 18.44
N GLN A 10 -15.03 -11.50 18.89
CA GLN A 10 -16.32 -11.91 19.42
C GLN A 10 -16.42 -11.49 20.89
N LEU A 11 -17.58 -11.01 21.30
CA LEU A 11 -17.85 -10.60 22.66
C LEU A 11 -18.90 -11.54 23.25
N ASP A 12 -18.68 -11.96 24.49
CA ASP A 12 -19.69 -12.69 25.26
C ASP A 12 -20.53 -11.75 26.15
N TYR A 13 -21.42 -12.35 26.93
CA TYR A 13 -22.33 -11.62 27.82
C TYR A 13 -21.61 -10.84 28.93
N GLU A 14 -20.47 -11.33 29.43
CA GLU A 14 -19.72 -10.69 30.50
C GLU A 14 -19.09 -9.38 30.01
N HIS A 15 -18.49 -9.39 28.81
CA HIS A 15 -17.93 -8.18 28.20
C HIS A 15 -18.99 -7.10 27.95
N ILE A 16 -20.18 -7.50 27.51
CA ILE A 16 -21.30 -6.56 27.25
C ILE A 16 -21.83 -5.97 28.55
N ASN A 17 -21.96 -6.78 29.60
CA ASN A 17 -22.37 -6.27 30.92
C ASN A 17 -21.31 -5.36 31.52
N PHE A 18 -20.03 -5.74 31.48
CA PHE A 18 -18.94 -4.89 31.94
C PHE A 18 -19.04 -3.50 31.30
N ARG A 19 -19.17 -3.45 29.97
CA ARG A 19 -19.28 -2.22 29.19
C ARG A 19 -20.53 -1.41 29.55
N LYS A 20 -21.66 -2.07 29.82
CA LYS A 20 -22.91 -1.42 30.24
C LYS A 20 -22.82 -0.86 31.66
N ASP A 21 -22.22 -1.60 32.58
CA ASP A 21 -22.16 -1.23 34.01
C ASP A 21 -21.15 -0.11 34.25
N HIS A 22 -20.02 -0.11 33.55
CA HIS A 22 -18.97 0.91 33.72
C HIS A 22 -19.22 2.18 32.89
N TYR A 23 -19.80 2.05 31.70
CA TYR A 23 -19.88 3.16 30.74
C TYR A 23 -21.29 3.43 30.18
N GLY A 24 -22.29 2.64 30.58
CA GLY A 24 -23.67 2.82 30.11
C GLY A 24 -23.77 2.81 28.59
N LYS A 25 -24.24 3.93 28.02
CA LYS A 25 -24.42 4.14 26.57
C LYS A 25 -23.29 4.94 25.90
N GLU A 26 -22.20 5.23 26.62
CA GLU A 26 -21.09 6.03 26.09
C GLU A 26 -20.46 5.37 24.84
N PRO A 27 -20.30 6.09 23.71
CA PRO A 27 -19.64 5.53 22.53
C PRO A 27 -18.20 5.07 22.82
N ILE A 28 -17.80 3.92 22.28
CA ILE A 28 -16.46 3.34 22.55
C ILE A 28 -15.34 4.34 22.22
N ASN A 29 -15.46 5.06 21.11
CA ASN A 29 -14.44 6.04 20.71
C ASN A 29 -14.33 7.22 21.68
N GLN A 30 -15.40 7.56 22.42
CA GLN A 30 -15.35 8.58 23.48
C GLN A 30 -14.64 8.05 24.72
N ILE A 31 -14.90 6.79 25.10
CA ILE A 31 -14.19 6.10 26.19
C ILE A 31 -12.69 6.08 25.88
N LEU A 32 -12.30 5.58 24.69
CA LEU A 32 -10.91 5.54 24.25
C LEU A 32 -10.25 6.93 24.31
N HIS A 33 -10.94 7.96 23.80
CA HIS A 33 -10.45 9.34 23.85
C HIS A 33 -10.24 9.86 25.29
N ARG A 34 -11.18 9.61 26.21
CA ARG A 34 -11.06 9.99 27.63
C ARG A 34 -9.82 9.36 28.29
N HIS A 35 -9.49 8.14 27.89
CA HIS A 35 -8.30 7.43 28.36
C HIS A 35 -7.06 7.72 27.51
N MET A 36 -7.09 8.75 26.65
CA MET A 36 -5.98 9.17 25.79
C MET A 36 -5.47 8.05 24.86
N ILE A 37 -6.33 7.09 24.54
CA ILE A 37 -6.04 6.02 23.59
C ILE A 37 -6.19 6.56 22.17
N LYS A 38 -5.07 6.66 21.46
CA LYS A 38 -4.97 7.15 20.08
C LYS A 38 -4.70 5.98 19.13
N GLY A 39 -4.97 6.18 17.84
CA GLY A 39 -4.72 5.17 16.82
C GLY A 39 -5.64 3.95 16.89
N ILE A 40 -6.67 3.96 17.74
CA ILE A 40 -7.68 2.92 17.82
C ILE A 40 -9.05 3.56 17.64
N SER A 41 -9.81 3.04 16.69
CA SER A 41 -11.24 3.30 16.59
C SER A 41 -12.00 1.99 16.57
N SER A 42 -13.20 1.99 17.13
CA SER A 42 -13.97 0.78 17.34
C SER A 42 -15.46 1.00 17.12
N VAL A 43 -16.11 -0.05 16.62
CA VAL A 43 -17.56 -0.16 16.49
C VAL A 43 -18.00 -1.51 17.04
N GLU A 44 -18.95 -1.48 17.97
CA GLU A 44 -19.59 -2.67 18.51
C GLU A 44 -20.87 -2.98 17.73
N TYR A 45 -21.05 -4.26 17.43
CA TYR A 45 -22.25 -4.80 16.81
C TYR A 45 -22.82 -5.85 17.76
N SER A 46 -24.02 -5.61 18.28
CA SER A 46 -24.74 -6.56 19.12
C SER A 46 -26.13 -6.83 18.56
N ASN A 47 -26.53 -8.10 18.60
CA ASN A 47 -27.90 -8.56 18.42
C ASN A 47 -28.23 -9.61 19.49
N ASN A 48 -29.46 -10.12 19.51
CA ASN A 48 -29.92 -11.04 20.56
C ASN A 48 -29.09 -12.33 20.72
N PHE A 49 -28.26 -12.69 19.74
CA PHE A 49 -27.53 -13.97 19.73
C PHE A 49 -26.01 -13.83 19.61
N ASN A 50 -25.52 -12.70 19.09
CA ASN A 50 -24.11 -12.49 18.82
C ASN A 50 -23.73 -11.04 19.11
N ALA A 51 -22.59 -10.86 19.79
CA ALA A 51 -21.93 -9.57 19.93
C ALA A 51 -20.51 -9.65 19.38
N SER A 52 -20.08 -8.57 18.74
CA SER A 52 -18.73 -8.49 18.19
C SER A 52 -18.24 -7.05 18.17
N CYS A 53 -16.95 -6.90 18.32
CA CYS A 53 -16.24 -5.65 18.19
C CYS A 53 -15.47 -5.65 16.86
N LYS A 54 -15.58 -4.58 16.08
CA LYS A 54 -14.68 -4.30 14.96
C LYS A 54 -13.79 -3.13 15.35
N MET A 55 -12.47 -3.35 15.32
CA MET A 55 -11.49 -2.31 15.62
C MET A 55 -10.64 -2.01 14.40
N VAL A 56 -10.32 -0.74 14.19
CA VAL A 56 -9.37 -0.22 13.21
C VAL A 56 -8.21 0.40 13.96
N ILE A 57 -7.00 -0.03 13.60
CA ILE A 57 -5.76 0.28 14.29
C ILE A 57 -4.83 1.01 13.34
N ASP A 58 -4.47 2.25 13.67
CA ASP A 58 -3.40 3.02 13.04
C ASP A 58 -2.11 2.82 13.87
N ILE A 59 -1.28 1.88 13.42
CA ILE A 59 -0.08 1.45 14.14
C ILE A 59 0.94 2.59 14.29
N PRO A 60 1.26 3.36 13.23
CA PRO A 60 2.09 4.55 13.35
C PRO A 60 1.65 5.54 14.43
N LEU A 61 0.33 5.74 14.58
CA LEU A 61 -0.20 6.65 15.59
C LEU A 61 -0.09 6.08 17.01
N ILE A 62 -0.23 4.76 17.19
CA ILE A 62 0.04 4.06 18.46
C ILE A 62 1.50 4.24 18.87
N LEU A 63 2.42 4.06 17.93
CA LEU A 63 3.86 4.12 18.17
C LEU A 63 4.39 5.56 18.19
N ASN A 64 3.57 6.54 17.78
CA ASN A 64 4.00 7.91 17.51
C ASN A 64 5.25 7.96 16.59
N ASN A 65 5.28 7.06 15.60
CA ASN A 65 6.42 6.85 14.72
C ASN A 65 5.95 6.41 13.34
N GLY A 66 6.49 7.02 12.28
CA GLY A 66 6.23 6.63 10.90
C GLY A 66 6.87 5.30 10.49
N ASN A 67 7.95 4.90 11.15
CA ASN A 67 8.71 3.72 10.79
C ASN A 67 8.31 2.53 11.67
N VAL A 68 7.36 1.74 11.18
CA VAL A 68 6.90 0.52 11.85
C VAL A 68 7.75 -0.67 11.41
N GLU A 69 8.36 -1.36 12.38
CA GLU A 69 9.20 -2.54 12.25
C GLU A 69 8.57 -3.77 12.93
N GLU A 70 9.11 -4.96 12.66
CA GLU A 70 8.63 -6.21 13.27
C GLU A 70 8.83 -6.24 14.79
N SER A 71 9.91 -5.62 15.29
CA SER A 71 10.21 -5.50 16.73
C SER A 71 9.18 -4.68 17.50
N ASP A 72 8.40 -3.83 16.83
CA ASP A 72 7.37 -3.01 17.48
C ASP A 72 6.14 -3.82 17.89
N TYR A 73 6.04 -5.09 17.46
CA TYR A 73 4.86 -5.91 17.68
C TYR A 73 4.45 -6.01 19.15
N GLU A 74 5.39 -6.22 20.08
CA GLU A 74 5.08 -6.35 21.51
C GLU A 74 4.46 -5.07 22.08
N GLN A 75 5.00 -3.91 21.69
CA GLN A 75 4.47 -2.61 22.10
C GLN A 75 3.05 -2.39 21.55
N VAL A 76 2.83 -2.73 20.27
CA VAL A 76 1.51 -2.63 19.63
C VAL A 76 0.50 -3.56 20.29
N GLU A 77 0.89 -4.81 20.55
CA GLU A 77 0.05 -5.78 21.25
C GLU A 77 -0.34 -5.29 22.64
N HIS A 78 0.63 -4.85 23.44
CA HIS A 78 0.38 -4.35 24.79
C HIS A 78 -0.58 -3.14 24.78
N TYR A 79 -0.40 -2.23 23.83
CA TYR A 79 -1.28 -1.06 23.68
C TYR A 79 -2.72 -1.46 23.35
N ILE A 80 -2.91 -2.42 22.44
CA ILE A 80 -4.24 -2.93 22.07
C ILE A 80 -4.88 -3.68 23.24
N LYS A 81 -4.12 -4.50 23.95
CA LYS A 81 -4.57 -5.21 25.17
C LYS A 81 -5.04 -4.24 26.24
N GLY A 82 -4.29 -3.17 26.49
CA GLY A 82 -4.70 -2.09 27.39
C GLY A 82 -6.02 -1.44 26.96
N ALA A 83 -6.20 -1.14 25.67
CA ALA A 83 -7.45 -0.59 25.15
C ALA A 83 -8.64 -1.56 25.33
N LEU A 84 -8.44 -2.86 25.11
CA LEU A 84 -9.47 -3.88 25.34
C LEU A 84 -9.83 -4.02 26.82
N SER A 85 -8.83 -4.02 27.70
CA SER A 85 -9.04 -4.03 29.15
C SER A 85 -9.83 -2.80 29.63
N ILE A 86 -9.52 -1.61 29.10
CA ILE A 86 -10.28 -0.38 29.43
C ILE A 86 -11.75 -0.51 29.00
N VAL A 87 -12.02 -0.98 27.78
CA VAL A 87 -13.37 -0.95 27.21
C VAL A 87 -14.22 -2.12 27.70
N TYR A 88 -13.64 -3.31 27.84
CA TYR A 88 -14.35 -4.57 28.06
C TYR A 88 -13.93 -5.31 29.34
N GLY A 89 -12.93 -4.83 30.06
CA GLY A 89 -12.43 -5.48 31.28
C GLY A 89 -11.59 -6.73 31.04
N ASP A 90 -11.30 -7.06 29.77
CA ASP A 90 -10.55 -8.27 29.40
C ASP A 90 -9.55 -8.01 28.27
N GLU A 91 -8.27 -8.24 28.55
CA GLU A 91 -7.21 -8.20 27.56
C GLU A 91 -7.07 -9.49 26.74
N GLN A 92 -7.59 -10.63 27.24
CA GLN A 92 -7.52 -11.93 26.56
C GLN A 92 -8.37 -11.98 25.30
N LEU A 93 -9.33 -11.06 25.15
CA LEU A 93 -10.02 -10.77 23.90
C LEU A 93 -9.07 -10.59 22.71
N PHE A 94 -7.84 -10.09 22.95
CA PHE A 94 -6.84 -10.00 21.91
C PHE A 94 -6.49 -11.36 21.33
N GLU A 95 -6.36 -12.43 22.12
CA GLU A 95 -5.95 -13.75 21.60
C GLU A 95 -6.96 -14.37 20.62
N GLN A 96 -8.19 -13.86 20.62
CA GLN A 96 -9.30 -14.36 19.79
C GLN A 96 -9.52 -13.54 18.52
N HIS A 97 -8.73 -12.47 18.31
CA HIS A 97 -8.95 -11.55 17.22
C HIS A 97 -8.75 -12.21 15.84
N ASN A 98 -9.51 -11.72 14.85
CA ASN A 98 -9.35 -12.13 13.46
C ASN A 98 -9.17 -10.91 12.57
N LEU A 99 -7.99 -10.77 11.96
CA LEU A 99 -7.70 -9.73 10.97
C LEU A 99 -8.67 -9.78 9.80
N SER A 100 -9.42 -8.71 9.61
CA SER A 100 -10.30 -8.46 8.47
C SER A 100 -9.65 -7.57 7.41
N ARG A 101 -8.59 -6.84 7.76
CA ARG A 101 -7.75 -6.09 6.82
C ARG A 101 -6.35 -5.89 7.40
N VAL A 102 -5.34 -5.84 6.54
CA VAL A 102 -4.01 -5.33 6.87
C VAL A 102 -3.46 -4.55 5.68
N ASP A 103 -2.97 -3.35 5.96
CA ASP A 103 -2.44 -2.44 4.96
C ASP A 103 -0.94 -2.29 5.19
N TYR A 104 -0.16 -2.76 4.22
CA TYR A 104 1.28 -2.53 4.17
C TYR A 104 1.58 -1.22 3.47
N ARG A 105 2.63 -0.53 3.91
CA ARG A 105 3.09 0.71 3.27
C ARG A 105 4.59 0.75 3.06
N TYR A 106 4.98 1.42 1.99
CA TYR A 106 6.33 1.84 1.69
C TYR A 106 6.32 3.33 1.34
N ASP A 107 7.10 4.11 2.09
CA ASP A 107 7.17 5.57 1.97
C ASP A 107 8.53 5.98 1.44
N ILE A 108 8.54 6.96 0.54
CA ILE A 108 9.76 7.62 0.07
C ILE A 108 9.59 9.11 0.16
N GLU A 109 10.57 9.77 0.76
CA GLU A 109 10.63 11.21 0.78
C GLU A 109 11.00 11.76 -0.60
N VAL A 110 10.14 12.64 -1.10
CA VAL A 110 10.36 13.46 -2.29
C VAL A 110 9.93 14.87 -1.90
N SER A 111 10.82 15.64 -1.26
CA SER A 111 10.47 16.91 -0.62
C SER A 111 9.93 17.96 -1.63
N ASP A 112 10.39 17.91 -2.89
CA ASP A 112 9.90 18.77 -3.97
C ASP A 112 8.52 18.32 -4.51
N GLU A 113 7.49 19.14 -4.27
CA GLU A 113 6.12 18.91 -4.73
C GLU A 113 5.98 18.83 -6.25
N ASN A 114 6.78 19.58 -7.02
CA ASN A 114 6.75 19.50 -8.47
C ASN A 114 7.28 18.16 -8.97
N ILE A 115 8.32 17.63 -8.32
CA ILE A 115 8.85 16.29 -8.63
C ILE A 115 7.83 15.20 -8.26
N ARG A 116 7.11 15.34 -7.13
CA ARG A 116 5.98 14.44 -6.78
C ARG A 116 4.90 14.42 -7.87
N LYS A 117 4.55 15.59 -8.43
CA LYS A 117 3.62 15.70 -9.57
C LYS A 117 4.15 14.98 -10.82
N VAL A 118 5.46 15.06 -11.11
CA VAL A 118 6.06 14.31 -12.23
C VAL A 118 5.92 12.82 -12.01
N TYR A 119 6.28 12.30 -10.84
CA TYR A 119 6.10 10.89 -10.51
C TYR A 119 4.65 10.46 -10.69
N TYR A 120 3.71 11.26 -10.18
CA TYR A 120 2.29 10.96 -10.33
C TYR A 120 1.86 10.81 -11.79
N GLU A 121 2.29 11.70 -12.69
CA GLU A 121 2.03 11.59 -14.12
C GLU A 121 2.69 10.37 -14.77
N LEU A 122 3.92 10.02 -14.36
CA LEU A 122 4.63 8.84 -14.83
C LEU A 122 3.89 7.55 -14.43
N PHE A 123 3.48 7.41 -13.18
CA PHE A 123 2.76 6.22 -12.71
C PHE A 123 1.35 6.10 -13.31
N ARG A 124 0.73 7.19 -13.78
CA ARG A 124 -0.50 7.14 -14.58
C ARG A 124 -0.34 6.37 -15.88
N LYS A 125 0.89 6.25 -16.40
CA LYS A 125 1.20 5.47 -17.62
C LYS A 125 1.38 3.97 -17.36
N LEU A 126 1.24 3.49 -16.13
CA LEU A 126 1.19 2.06 -15.85
C LEU A 126 0.02 1.37 -16.56
N LYS A 127 0.05 0.04 -16.66
CA LYS A 127 -1.03 -0.74 -17.29
C LYS A 127 -2.38 -0.48 -16.64
N LYS A 128 -3.45 -0.45 -17.43
CA LYS A 128 -4.84 -0.34 -16.96
C LYS A 128 -5.30 -1.59 -16.21
N LYS A 129 -4.75 -2.75 -16.55
CA LYS A 129 -5.06 -4.02 -15.89
C LYS A 129 -3.81 -4.86 -15.70
N LYS A 130 -3.65 -5.44 -14.52
CA LYS A 130 -2.62 -6.45 -14.23
C LYS A 130 -3.28 -7.61 -13.48
N ALA A 131 -3.31 -8.78 -14.11
CA ALA A 131 -4.08 -9.92 -13.61
C ALA A 131 -5.53 -9.51 -13.30
N HIS A 132 -5.98 -9.69 -12.06
CA HIS A 132 -7.32 -9.32 -11.61
C HIS A 132 -7.43 -7.87 -11.10
N LEU A 133 -6.32 -7.12 -11.06
CA LEU A 133 -6.29 -5.75 -10.55
C LEU A 133 -6.60 -4.76 -11.68
N GLU A 134 -7.59 -3.91 -11.45
CA GLU A 134 -8.02 -2.89 -12.40
C GLU A 134 -7.63 -1.50 -11.91
N LYS A 135 -7.11 -0.69 -12.83
CA LYS A 135 -6.60 0.64 -12.53
C LYS A 135 -7.73 1.64 -12.40
N LYS A 136 -7.75 2.39 -11.30
CA LYS A 136 -8.58 3.60 -11.12
C LYS A 136 -7.68 4.77 -10.78
N ILE A 137 -7.94 5.91 -11.40
CA ILE A 137 -7.15 7.14 -11.23
C ILE A 137 -8.06 8.16 -10.55
N TYR A 138 -7.54 8.79 -9.50
CA TYR A 138 -8.18 9.90 -8.81
C TYR A 138 -7.34 11.17 -8.99
N PHE A 139 -7.58 12.22 -8.20
CA PHE A 139 -6.85 13.47 -8.33
C PHE A 139 -5.39 13.31 -7.84
N THR A 140 -5.21 12.78 -6.64
CA THR A 140 -3.92 12.65 -5.93
C THR A 140 -3.45 11.22 -5.74
N SER A 141 -4.25 10.25 -6.19
CA SER A 141 -4.00 8.83 -5.96
C SER A 141 -4.31 7.97 -7.18
N GLN A 142 -3.63 6.84 -7.27
CA GLN A 142 -3.87 5.80 -8.25
C GLN A 142 -4.01 4.46 -7.55
N TYR A 143 -4.99 3.69 -7.99
CA TYR A 143 -5.29 2.37 -7.47
C TYR A 143 -5.15 1.34 -8.57
N HIS A 144 -4.62 0.17 -8.23
CA HIS A 144 -4.81 -1.08 -8.95
C HIS A 144 -5.49 -2.05 -8.00
N GLN A 145 -6.77 -2.33 -8.21
CA GLN A 145 -7.59 -2.96 -7.18
C GLN A 145 -8.51 -4.04 -7.72
N CYS A 146 -8.81 -5.00 -6.84
CA CYS A 146 -9.91 -5.96 -6.95
C CYS A 146 -10.63 -6.06 -5.60
N LYS A 147 -11.61 -6.96 -5.47
CA LYS A 147 -12.36 -7.13 -4.21
C LYS A 147 -11.47 -7.50 -3.01
N SER A 148 -10.36 -8.19 -3.24
CA SER A 148 -9.56 -8.81 -2.17
C SER A 148 -8.22 -8.11 -1.90
N ILE A 149 -7.65 -7.39 -2.88
CA ILE A 149 -6.34 -6.72 -2.79
C ILE A 149 -6.44 -5.36 -3.47
N HIS A 150 -5.91 -4.33 -2.80
CA HIS A 150 -5.66 -3.03 -3.42
C HIS A 150 -4.17 -2.73 -3.41
N THR A 151 -3.67 -2.20 -4.51
CA THR A 151 -2.38 -1.52 -4.60
C THR A 151 -2.64 -0.04 -4.82
N ILE A 152 -2.04 0.82 -4.01
CA ILE A 152 -2.29 2.27 -4.03
C ILE A 152 -0.96 2.98 -4.16
N PHE A 153 -0.93 4.05 -4.93
CA PHE A 153 0.20 4.97 -5.02
C PHE A 153 -0.31 6.41 -5.01
N TYR A 154 0.25 7.26 -4.15
CA TYR A 154 -0.24 8.62 -3.96
C TYR A 154 0.77 9.55 -3.28
N ASP A 155 0.55 10.86 -3.42
CA ASP A 155 1.20 11.89 -2.61
C ASP A 155 0.48 11.96 -1.25
N LYS A 156 1.17 11.55 -0.18
CA LYS A 156 0.56 11.42 1.14
C LYS A 156 0.26 12.77 1.77
N GLU A 157 1.18 13.72 1.62
CA GLU A 157 0.99 15.06 2.16
C GLU A 157 -0.19 15.76 1.48
N GLN A 158 -0.27 15.67 0.16
CA GLN A 158 -1.40 16.26 -0.56
C GLN A 158 -2.72 15.55 -0.23
N GLU A 159 -2.71 14.22 -0.05
CA GLU A 159 -3.90 13.46 0.35
C GLU A 159 -4.47 13.90 1.71
N ARG A 160 -3.62 14.18 2.70
CA ARG A 160 -4.04 14.74 3.99
C ARG A 160 -4.61 16.15 3.85
N ARG A 161 -3.96 17.01 3.06
CA ARG A 161 -4.45 18.37 2.77
C ARG A 161 -5.82 18.36 2.10
N ASP A 162 -6.01 17.50 1.10
CA ASP A 162 -7.29 17.35 0.37
C ASP A 162 -8.44 16.89 1.30
N LYS A 163 -8.12 16.09 2.32
CA LYS A 163 -9.08 15.62 3.34
C LYS A 163 -9.28 16.58 4.50
N ASN A 164 -8.56 17.71 4.53
CA ASN A 164 -8.53 18.63 5.66
C ASN A 164 -8.11 17.94 6.97
N GLU A 165 -7.14 17.02 6.89
CA GLU A 165 -6.57 16.28 8.02
C GLU A 165 -5.19 16.84 8.39
N HIS A 166 -4.78 16.61 9.64
CA HIS A 166 -3.43 16.97 10.09
C HIS A 166 -2.36 16.16 9.33
N VAL A 167 -1.32 16.85 8.86
CA VAL A 167 -0.15 16.20 8.25
C VAL A 167 0.86 15.92 9.35
N GLU A 168 0.99 14.64 9.71
CA GLU A 168 1.98 14.20 10.69
C GLU A 168 3.40 14.49 10.19
N MET A 169 4.36 14.65 11.11
CA MET A 169 5.75 14.96 10.73
C MET A 169 6.35 13.92 9.78
N TRP A 170 6.04 12.64 10.00
CA TRP A 170 6.49 11.53 9.15
C TRP A 170 5.69 11.36 7.84
N GLU A 171 4.72 12.24 7.56
CA GLU A 171 3.92 12.22 6.32
C GLU A 171 4.30 13.34 5.34
N ARG A 172 5.11 14.31 5.78
CA ARG A 172 5.53 15.46 4.96
C ARG A 172 6.44 15.02 3.83
N GLY A 173 6.17 15.51 2.62
CA GLY A 173 6.97 15.19 1.44
C GLY A 173 6.93 13.73 1.00
N MET A 174 6.00 12.90 1.50
CA MET A 174 6.03 11.45 1.25
C MET A 174 5.24 11.04 0.01
N MET A 175 5.89 10.30 -0.88
CA MET A 175 5.23 9.46 -1.87
C MET A 175 5.01 8.07 -1.27
N ARG A 176 3.75 7.65 -1.16
CA ARG A 176 3.38 6.40 -0.48
C ARG A 176 2.88 5.34 -1.46
N PHE A 177 3.37 4.13 -1.27
CA PHE A 177 2.88 2.91 -1.91
C PHE A 177 2.23 2.01 -0.86
N GLU A 178 1.01 1.56 -1.10
CA GLU A 178 0.29 0.66 -0.18
C GLU A 178 -0.15 -0.63 -0.86
N VAL A 179 -0.17 -1.71 -0.08
CA VAL A 179 -0.86 -2.96 -0.42
C VAL A 179 -1.87 -3.27 0.68
N CYS A 180 -3.14 -3.02 0.39
CA CYS A 180 -4.25 -3.34 1.29
C CYS A 180 -4.73 -4.77 1.05
N VAL A 181 -4.58 -5.62 2.06
CA VAL A 181 -5.01 -7.02 2.04
C VAL A 181 -6.34 -7.15 2.77
N LYS A 182 -7.41 -7.45 2.03
CA LYS A 182 -8.78 -7.47 2.58
C LYS A 182 -9.21 -8.85 3.05
N LYS A 183 -10.32 -8.86 3.80
CA LYS A 183 -10.95 -10.03 4.45
C LYS A 183 -11.03 -11.26 3.54
N ASP A 184 -11.43 -11.09 2.28
CA ASP A 184 -11.56 -12.21 1.34
C ASP A 184 -10.22 -12.88 1.05
N HIS A 185 -9.16 -12.09 0.90
CA HIS A 185 -7.81 -12.64 0.71
C HIS A 185 -7.33 -13.36 1.97
N LEU A 186 -7.51 -12.74 3.13
CA LEU A 186 -7.12 -13.31 4.43
C LEU A 186 -7.86 -14.63 4.71
N LYS A 187 -9.16 -14.70 4.40
CA LYS A 187 -9.95 -15.94 4.49
C LYS A 187 -9.43 -16.98 3.52
N TYR A 188 -9.18 -16.63 2.26
CA TYR A 188 -8.60 -17.56 1.29
C TYR A 188 -7.27 -18.13 1.79
N LYS A 189 -6.37 -17.30 2.33
CA LYS A 189 -5.10 -17.75 2.92
C LYS A 189 -5.30 -18.70 4.10
N LYS A 190 -6.24 -18.40 5.00
CA LYS A 190 -6.59 -19.30 6.11
C LYS A 190 -7.08 -20.65 5.63
N TYR A 191 -8.11 -20.68 4.78
CA TYR A 191 -8.77 -21.94 4.41
C TYR A 191 -8.01 -22.76 3.36
N LYS A 192 -7.18 -22.13 2.52
CA LYS A 192 -6.42 -22.83 1.47
C LYS A 192 -4.95 -23.04 1.80
N LYS A 193 -4.38 -22.28 2.72
CA LYS A 193 -2.95 -22.34 3.07
C LYS A 193 -2.66 -22.49 4.57
N GLY A 194 -3.71 -22.57 5.40
CA GLY A 194 -3.55 -22.70 6.86
C GLY A 194 -3.00 -21.43 7.53
N GLU A 195 -2.91 -20.29 6.83
CA GLU A 195 -2.36 -19.06 7.40
C GLU A 195 -3.37 -18.47 8.40
N LEU A 196 -2.99 -18.45 9.69
CA LEU A 196 -3.79 -17.82 10.75
C LEU A 196 -3.99 -16.33 10.45
N ARG A 197 -5.01 -15.72 11.07
CA ARG A 197 -5.40 -14.32 10.84
C ARG A 197 -5.09 -13.45 12.05
N PHE A 198 -3.96 -13.69 12.70
CA PHE A 198 -3.50 -12.90 13.83
C PHE A 198 -2.53 -11.80 13.38
N LEU A 199 -2.51 -10.67 14.09
CA LEU A 199 -1.67 -9.52 13.81
C LEU A 199 -0.19 -9.91 13.78
N LYS A 200 0.27 -10.71 14.75
CA LYS A 200 1.65 -11.22 14.81
C LYS A 200 2.11 -11.91 13.54
N ASP A 201 1.21 -12.60 12.85
CA ASP A 201 1.57 -13.33 11.64
C ASP A 201 1.72 -12.41 10.43
N TYR A 202 1.09 -11.23 10.45
CA TYR A 202 1.12 -10.25 9.37
C TYR A 202 2.03 -9.03 9.66
N LEU A 203 2.46 -8.83 10.90
CA LEU A 203 3.47 -7.81 11.25
C LEU A 203 4.91 -8.32 11.02
N LYS A 204 5.09 -9.44 10.31
CA LYS A 204 6.41 -9.99 9.95
C LYS A 204 7.00 -9.30 8.73
N LYS A 205 8.31 -9.00 8.77
CA LYS A 205 9.05 -8.39 7.66
C LYS A 205 8.98 -9.23 6.41
N GLU A 206 9.04 -10.56 6.56
CA GLU A 206 8.90 -11.49 5.45
C GLU A 206 7.51 -11.39 4.78
N LYS A 207 6.42 -11.27 5.55
CA LYS A 207 5.08 -11.07 4.99
C LYS A 207 4.98 -9.73 4.25
N TYR A 208 5.49 -8.68 4.87
CA TYR A 208 5.57 -7.36 4.25
C TYR A 208 6.28 -7.42 2.89
N ALA A 209 7.51 -7.93 2.85
CA ALA A 209 8.30 -8.05 1.62
C ALA A 209 7.58 -8.89 0.56
N ASN A 210 7.00 -10.03 0.95
CA ASN A 210 6.22 -10.89 0.06
C ASN A 210 5.05 -10.14 -0.61
N TYR A 211 4.28 -9.34 0.14
CA TYR A 211 3.17 -8.58 -0.43
C TYR A 211 3.66 -7.40 -1.29
N MET A 212 4.66 -6.65 -0.84
CA MET A 212 5.19 -5.51 -1.59
C MET A 212 5.82 -5.97 -2.92
N ASN A 213 6.66 -7.01 -2.91
CA ASN A 213 7.26 -7.56 -4.12
C ASN A 213 6.20 -8.11 -5.08
N LYS A 214 5.18 -8.80 -4.54
CA LYS A 214 4.13 -9.40 -5.37
C LYS A 214 3.20 -8.37 -6.01
N TYR A 215 2.88 -7.28 -5.33
CA TYR A 215 1.81 -6.37 -5.75
C TYR A 215 2.30 -4.99 -6.21
N ILE A 216 3.44 -4.49 -5.72
CA ILE A 216 4.04 -3.24 -6.21
C ILE A 216 4.99 -3.51 -7.38
N LEU A 217 6.04 -4.31 -7.15
CA LEU A 217 7.10 -4.52 -8.15
C LEU A 217 6.63 -5.23 -9.42
N ASN A 218 5.55 -6.01 -9.34
CA ASN A 218 4.96 -6.65 -10.52
C ASN A 218 4.13 -5.71 -11.40
N ILE A 219 3.75 -4.54 -10.88
CA ILE A 219 2.96 -3.53 -11.60
C ILE A 219 3.89 -2.47 -12.19
N CYS A 220 4.86 -2.01 -11.41
CA CYS A 220 5.79 -0.93 -11.76
C CYS A 220 7.09 -1.48 -12.35
N PRO A 221 7.49 -1.10 -13.58
CA PRO A 221 8.88 -1.31 -14.02
C PRO A 221 9.83 -0.62 -13.05
N THR A 222 10.95 -1.26 -12.73
CA THR A 222 11.86 -0.83 -11.66
C THR A 222 12.99 0.08 -12.13
N GLY A 223 13.26 0.12 -13.43
CA GLY A 223 14.28 1.00 -14.01
C GLY A 223 13.95 2.48 -13.87
N ASP A 224 14.99 3.32 -13.98
CA ASP A 224 14.91 4.77 -13.82
C ASP A 224 14.22 5.44 -15.02
N PHE A 225 13.59 6.59 -14.78
CA PHE A 225 12.92 7.34 -15.83
C PHE A 225 13.90 8.28 -16.52
N TYR A 226 13.76 8.38 -17.85
CA TYR A 226 14.58 9.27 -18.68
C TYR A 226 13.69 10.04 -19.64
N SER A 227 14.17 11.21 -20.08
CA SER A 227 13.59 11.86 -21.26
C SER A 227 13.73 10.95 -22.47
N TYR A 228 12.83 11.08 -23.47
CA TYR A 228 12.93 10.26 -24.68
C TYR A 228 14.29 10.41 -25.39
N PRO A 229 14.84 11.63 -25.60
CA PRO A 229 16.17 11.78 -26.20
C PRO A 229 17.28 11.06 -25.43
N LYS A 230 17.30 11.21 -24.10
CA LYS A 230 18.30 10.54 -23.25
C LYS A 230 18.18 9.02 -23.31
N LEU A 231 16.97 8.50 -23.26
CA LEU A 231 16.67 7.07 -23.41
C LEU A 231 17.14 6.54 -24.77
N GLU A 232 16.98 7.29 -25.85
CA GLU A 232 17.46 6.90 -27.17
C GLU A 232 18.99 6.79 -27.25
N THR A 233 19.70 7.73 -26.63
CA THR A 233 21.17 7.69 -26.50
C THR A 233 21.62 6.48 -25.70
N MET A 234 20.96 6.19 -24.57
CA MET A 234 21.26 5.02 -23.74
C MET A 234 21.05 3.72 -24.51
N ILE A 235 19.92 3.57 -25.22
CA ILE A 235 19.66 2.39 -26.05
C ILE A 235 20.70 2.24 -27.17
N ALA A 236 21.14 3.35 -27.77
CA ALA A 236 22.14 3.30 -28.82
C ALA A 236 23.49 2.74 -28.33
N ALA A 237 23.86 3.02 -27.08
CA ALA A 237 25.10 2.58 -26.45
C ALA A 237 25.08 1.13 -25.92
N MET A 238 23.92 0.47 -25.86
CA MET A 238 23.81 -0.91 -25.34
C MET A 238 24.53 -1.93 -26.23
N ASP A 239 25.04 -3.00 -25.62
CA ASP A 239 25.61 -4.14 -26.35
C ASP A 239 24.53 -5.18 -26.71
N ILE A 240 23.62 -4.78 -27.62
CA ILE A 240 22.52 -5.61 -28.14
C ILE A 240 22.35 -5.39 -29.64
N SER A 241 21.58 -6.25 -30.30
CA SER A 241 21.40 -6.17 -31.76
C SER A 241 20.76 -4.85 -32.20
N ILE A 242 21.11 -4.37 -33.40
CA ILE A 242 20.53 -3.16 -34.01
C ILE A 242 18.99 -3.26 -34.07
N ARG A 243 18.48 -4.47 -34.36
CA ARG A 243 17.05 -4.75 -34.37
C ARG A 243 16.42 -4.53 -33.00
N GLU A 244 17.02 -5.04 -31.94
CA GLU A 244 16.51 -4.86 -30.57
C GLU A 244 16.55 -3.39 -30.14
N LYS A 245 17.64 -2.66 -30.45
CA LYS A 245 17.71 -1.21 -30.21
C LYS A 245 16.55 -0.47 -30.88
N SER A 246 16.30 -0.76 -32.16
CA SER A 246 15.21 -0.15 -32.92
C SER A 246 13.84 -0.44 -32.30
N GLU A 247 13.60 -1.69 -31.90
CA GLU A 247 12.33 -2.10 -31.29
C GLU A 247 12.13 -1.54 -29.87
N MET A 248 13.18 -1.42 -29.05
CA MET A 248 13.10 -0.73 -27.76
C MET A 248 12.72 0.74 -27.94
N LYS A 249 13.34 1.45 -28.90
CA LYS A 249 13.00 2.85 -29.21
C LYS A 249 11.54 3.00 -29.66
N LYS A 250 11.04 2.09 -30.49
CA LYS A 250 9.62 2.05 -30.91
C LYS A 250 8.70 1.78 -29.74
N PHE A 251 9.04 0.81 -28.89
CA PHE A 251 8.28 0.47 -27.68
C PHE A 251 8.14 1.70 -26.76
N ALA A 252 9.24 2.37 -26.42
CA ALA A 252 9.22 3.59 -25.61
C ALA A 252 8.41 4.70 -26.28
N LYS A 253 8.46 4.84 -27.61
CA LYS A 253 7.66 5.82 -28.36
C LYS A 253 6.16 5.54 -28.24
N TYR A 254 5.74 4.28 -28.32
CA TYR A 254 4.35 3.89 -28.08
C TYR A 254 3.88 4.22 -26.67
N VAL A 255 4.71 3.94 -25.66
CA VAL A 255 4.41 4.28 -24.25
C VAL A 255 4.37 5.80 -24.05
N SER A 256 5.26 6.56 -24.68
CA SER A 256 5.28 8.03 -24.62
C SER A 256 3.97 8.63 -25.14
N LYS A 257 3.40 8.08 -26.23
CA LYS A 257 2.12 8.51 -26.81
C LYS A 257 0.89 8.05 -26.01
N GLY A 258 1.06 7.11 -25.08
CA GLY A 258 -0.04 6.55 -24.30
C GLY A 258 0.41 6.03 -22.95
N ASN A 259 0.36 4.71 -22.78
CA ASN A 259 0.69 4.00 -21.54
C ASN A 259 1.28 2.61 -21.85
N LEU A 260 1.56 1.81 -20.83
CA LEU A 260 2.10 0.46 -20.98
C LEU A 260 1.18 -0.54 -21.69
N ASP A 261 -0.10 -0.22 -21.92
CA ASP A 261 -0.97 -1.05 -22.77
C ASP A 261 -0.87 -0.66 -24.25
N THR A 262 -0.35 0.51 -24.59
CA THR A 262 -0.24 0.94 -26.00
C THR A 262 0.61 -0.01 -26.85
N PRO A 263 1.80 -0.48 -26.40
CA PRO A 263 2.59 -1.43 -27.17
C PRO A 263 1.90 -2.79 -27.40
N THR A 264 0.96 -3.21 -26.55
CA THR A 264 0.30 -4.53 -26.70
C THR A 264 -0.59 -4.61 -27.94
N LYS A 265 -0.89 -3.48 -28.58
CA LYS A 265 -1.60 -3.43 -29.87
C LYS A 265 -0.70 -3.75 -31.07
N HIS A 266 0.62 -3.70 -30.88
CA HIS A 266 1.62 -3.85 -31.93
C HIS A 266 2.52 -5.07 -31.73
N TYR A 267 2.53 -5.65 -30.53
CA TYR A 267 3.38 -6.77 -30.16
C TYR A 267 2.56 -7.94 -29.63
N SER A 268 2.99 -9.16 -29.94
CA SER A 268 2.51 -10.35 -29.23
C SER A 268 2.91 -10.29 -27.75
N ASP A 269 2.20 -11.04 -26.91
CA ASP A 269 2.47 -11.08 -25.47
C ASP A 269 3.91 -11.51 -25.12
N SER A 270 4.48 -12.42 -25.90
CA SER A 270 5.88 -12.87 -25.72
C SER A 270 6.86 -11.75 -26.06
N THR A 271 6.64 -11.06 -27.17
CA THR A 271 7.47 -9.94 -27.63
C THR A 271 7.38 -8.74 -26.68
N TYR A 272 6.16 -8.41 -26.22
CA TYR A 272 5.94 -7.39 -25.22
C TYR A 272 6.73 -7.67 -23.93
N ARG A 273 6.65 -8.91 -23.43
CA ARG A 273 7.37 -9.34 -22.23
C ARG A 273 8.89 -9.31 -22.43
N LYS A 274 9.38 -9.74 -23.59
CA LYS A 274 10.81 -9.67 -23.95
C LYS A 274 11.32 -8.23 -23.80
N TYR A 275 10.66 -7.24 -24.39
CA TYR A 275 11.17 -5.87 -24.34
C TYR A 275 11.05 -5.23 -22.97
N LEU A 276 9.97 -5.49 -22.22
CA LEU A 276 9.92 -5.05 -20.81
C LEU A 276 11.08 -5.64 -19.98
N LYS A 277 11.40 -6.92 -20.19
CA LYS A 277 12.52 -7.57 -19.51
C LYS A 277 13.83 -6.87 -19.85
N LEU A 278 14.06 -6.59 -21.14
CA LEU A 278 15.26 -5.92 -21.62
C LEU A 278 15.41 -4.50 -21.06
N PHE A 279 14.32 -3.73 -20.98
CA PHE A 279 14.32 -2.43 -20.29
C PHE A 279 14.76 -2.56 -18.83
N ASN A 280 14.18 -3.50 -18.09
CA ASN A 280 14.53 -3.74 -16.69
C ASN A 280 15.98 -4.23 -16.50
N GLU A 281 16.48 -5.13 -17.36
CA GLU A 281 17.87 -5.64 -17.33
C GLU A 281 18.90 -4.51 -17.49
N HIS A 282 18.55 -3.46 -18.22
CA HIS A 282 19.40 -2.28 -18.39
C HIS A 282 19.08 -1.14 -17.39
N GLY A 283 18.20 -1.36 -16.42
CA GLY A 283 17.86 -0.35 -15.42
C GLY A 283 17.10 0.86 -15.97
N ILE A 284 16.39 0.70 -17.10
CA ILE A 284 15.65 1.79 -17.76
C ILE A 284 14.14 1.55 -17.67
N ASN A 285 13.38 2.57 -17.35
CA ASN A 285 11.93 2.55 -17.47
C ASN A 285 11.51 2.82 -18.92
N PRO A 286 10.61 2.02 -19.53
CA PRO A 286 10.05 2.34 -20.84
C PRO A 286 9.11 3.55 -20.82
N ILE A 287 8.66 4.00 -19.64
CA ILE A 287 7.91 5.23 -19.47
C ILE A 287 8.88 6.41 -19.46
N THR A 288 8.72 7.34 -20.40
CA THR A 288 9.59 8.51 -20.52
C THR A 288 9.03 9.74 -19.83
N ILE A 289 9.94 10.61 -19.37
CA ILE A 289 9.61 11.90 -18.78
C ILE A 289 9.02 12.82 -19.85
N PRO A 290 7.81 13.40 -19.64
CA PRO A 290 7.23 14.33 -20.59
C PRO A 290 8.09 15.59 -20.80
N PRO A 291 8.27 16.06 -22.05
CA PRO A 291 9.15 17.20 -22.36
C PRO A 291 8.84 18.49 -21.60
N LYS A 292 7.57 18.70 -21.21
CA LYS A 292 7.12 19.87 -20.45
C LYS A 292 7.85 20.05 -19.11
N TYR A 293 8.38 18.97 -18.54
CA TYR A 293 9.10 19.02 -17.26
C TYR A 293 10.58 19.40 -17.41
N LYS A 294 11.14 19.36 -18.63
CA LYS A 294 12.55 19.70 -18.90
C LYS A 294 13.55 18.94 -18.00
N LEU A 295 13.20 17.69 -17.66
CA LEU A 295 14.06 16.78 -16.90
C LEU A 295 14.53 15.64 -17.81
N ASP A 296 15.81 15.32 -17.75
CA ASP A 296 16.40 14.22 -18.51
C ASP A 296 16.47 12.90 -17.74
N TYR A 297 16.40 12.96 -16.42
CA TYR A 297 16.56 11.83 -15.52
C TYR A 297 15.69 11.99 -14.28
N LEU A 298 15.15 10.87 -13.80
CA LEU A 298 14.50 10.77 -12.51
C LEU A 298 14.63 9.32 -12.00
N GLU A 299 15.17 9.14 -10.80
CA GLU A 299 15.34 7.81 -10.21
C GLU A 299 13.99 7.12 -9.98
N SER A 300 13.94 5.81 -10.15
CA SER A 300 12.74 5.03 -9.86
C SER A 300 12.48 4.89 -8.36
N LEU A 301 11.33 5.38 -7.89
CA LEU A 301 10.90 5.21 -6.50
C LEU A 301 10.77 3.74 -6.10
N VAL A 302 10.33 2.85 -7.00
CA VAL A 302 10.09 1.45 -6.63
C VAL A 302 11.37 0.61 -6.57
N LYS A 303 12.52 1.14 -6.99
CA LYS A 303 13.82 0.46 -6.91
C LYS A 303 14.24 0.22 -5.46
N GLN A 304 13.96 1.20 -4.61
CA GLN A 304 14.23 1.15 -3.17
C GLN A 304 13.18 0.32 -2.40
N ALA A 305 12.04 -0.02 -3.03
CA ALA A 305 11.02 -0.91 -2.46
C ALA A 305 11.41 -2.40 -2.53
N ALA A 306 12.44 -2.75 -3.32
CA ALA A 306 12.98 -4.10 -3.39
C ALA A 306 13.78 -4.39 -2.11
N LEU A 307 13.07 -4.94 -1.11
CA LEU A 307 13.68 -5.52 0.09
C LEU A 307 14.20 -6.94 -0.17
#